data_AF-A0A3A9B8K8-F1
#
_entry.id   AF-A0A3A9B8K8-F1
#
_cell.length_a   1.000
_cell.length_b   1.000
_cell.length_c   1.000
_cell.angle_alpha   90.00
_cell.angle_beta   90.00
_cell.angle_gamma   90.00
#
_symmetry.space_group_name_H-M   'P 1'
#
loop_
_entity.id
_entity.type
_entity.pdbx_description
1 polymer ?
#
loop_
_entity_poly.entity_id
_entity_poly.type
_entity_poly.pdbx_seq_one_letter_code
_entity_poly.pdbx_strand_id
1 'polypeptide(L)'
;MECKDILNLIAIIVIPIAAVLIGQWLQSGSEKRKDKMQIFKILMTSRIYGWTQDSVHCMNIIDIVFADDKTVCEAWKDLHDKYCVQNPDETQLRKIQNAQYKLLETMAKSLGYKDKVTWETIQNPYVPDGMIRQWQEQTKSQQAYNTLLNTMVNIVPKEHENTENQK
;
A
#
# COMPACT_ATOMS: atom_id res chain seq x y z
N MET A 1 41.43 35.93 -32.79
CA MET A 1 40.53 34.76 -32.79
C MET A 1 39.42 35.04 -33.76
N GLU A 2 39.15 34.13 -34.69
CA GLU A 2 37.97 34.28 -35.53
C GLU A 2 36.71 34.09 -34.67
N CYS A 3 35.58 34.69 -35.05
CA CYS A 3 34.29 34.46 -34.37
C CYS A 3 33.95 32.96 -34.25
N LYS A 4 34.43 32.14 -35.20
CA LYS A 4 34.27 30.68 -35.20
C LYS A 4 35.02 29.99 -34.05
N ASP A 5 36.22 30.47 -33.69
CA ASP A 5 37.00 29.91 -32.59
C ASP A 5 36.34 30.20 -31.24
N ILE A 6 35.79 31.41 -31.09
CA ILE A 6 35.03 31.81 -29.90
C ILE A 6 33.77 30.96 -29.77
N LEU A 7 33.05 30.72 -30.88
CA LEU A 7 31.85 29.89 -30.89
C LEU A 7 32.17 28.44 -30.50
N ASN A 8 33.24 27.86 -31.05
CA ASN A 8 33.67 26.51 -30.73
C ASN A 8 34.09 26.37 -29.26
N LEU A 9 34.83 27.35 -28.73
CA LEU A 9 35.21 27.37 -27.31
C LEU A 9 33.99 27.42 -26.39
N ILE A 10 33.00 28.25 -26.73
CA ILE A 10 31.73 28.31 -25.99
C ILE A 10 31.00 26.96 -26.07
N ALA A 11 30.94 26.34 -27.24
CA ALA A 11 30.26 25.06 -27.42
C ALA A 11 30.87 23.93 -26.56
N ILE A 12 32.20 23.85 -26.49
CA ILE A 12 32.92 22.86 -25.67
C ILE A 12 32.54 22.97 -24.19
N ILE A 13 32.22 24.17 -23.70
CA ILE A 13 31.84 24.41 -22.31
C ILE A 13 30.33 24.24 -22.11
N VAL A 14 29.50 24.78 -23.00
CA VAL A 14 28.04 24.83 -22.84
C VAL A 14 27.40 23.46 -23.02
N ILE A 15 27.89 22.65 -23.97
CA ILE A 15 27.27 21.34 -24.28
C ILE A 15 27.31 20.38 -23.08
N PRO A 16 28.46 20.15 -22.39
CA PRO A 16 28.50 19.30 -21.20
C PRO A 16 27.59 19.81 -20.07
N ILE A 17 27.56 21.13 -19.84
CA ILE A 17 26.72 21.73 -18.79
C ILE A 17 25.24 21.48 -19.08
N ALA A 18 24.80 21.75 -20.32
CA ALA A 18 23.41 21.52 -20.73
C ALA A 18 23.03 20.03 -20.63
N ALA A 19 23.92 19.12 -21.04
CA ALA A 19 23.70 17.68 -20.94
C ALA A 19 23.50 17.22 -19.48
N VAL A 20 24.33 17.72 -18.55
CA VAL A 20 24.19 17.40 -17.11
C VAL A 20 22.88 17.94 -16.55
N LEU A 21 22.49 19.17 -16.89
CA LEU A 21 21.24 19.77 -16.41
C LEU A 21 20.00 19.00 -16.90
N ILE A 22 19.97 18.63 -18.18
CA ILE A 22 18.89 17.81 -18.74
C ILE A 22 18.86 16.44 -18.07
N GLY A 23 20.02 15.81 -17.87
CA GLY A 23 20.13 14.53 -17.19
C GLY A 23 19.59 14.56 -15.76
N GLN A 24 19.96 15.58 -14.98
CA GLN A 24 19.46 15.76 -13.61
C GLN A 24 17.95 16.00 -13.56
N TRP A 25 17.41 16.78 -14.50
CA TRP A 25 15.98 17.03 -14.59
C TRP A 25 15.19 15.76 -14.90
N LEU A 26 15.65 14.97 -15.88
CA LEU A 26 15.05 13.67 -16.21
C LEU A 26 15.16 12.68 -15.05
N GLN A 27 16.32 12.64 -14.36
CA GLN A 27 16.54 11.75 -13.22
C GLN A 27 15.60 12.10 -12.06
N SER A 28 15.45 13.38 -11.73
CA SER A 28 14.58 13.83 -10.64
C SER A 28 13.12 13.43 -10.86
N GLY A 29 12.63 13.54 -12.11
CA GLY A 29 11.30 13.05 -12.47
C GLY A 29 11.18 11.52 -12.39
N SER A 30 12.24 10.80 -12.78
CA SER A 30 12.30 9.34 -12.69
C SER A 30 12.24 8.82 -11.25
N GLU A 31 12.99 9.42 -10.33
CA GLU A 31 12.98 9.04 -8.90
C GLU A 31 11.60 9.27 -8.28
N LYS A 32 10.96 10.44 -8.50
CA LYS A 32 9.58 10.68 -8.04
C LYS A 32 8.60 9.62 -8.57
N ARG A 33 8.73 9.24 -9.85
CA ARG A 33 7.88 8.21 -10.46
C ARG A 33 8.17 6.83 -9.86
N LYS A 34 9.41 6.54 -9.49
CA LYS A 34 9.83 5.28 -8.87
C LYS A 34 9.20 5.12 -7.48
N ASP A 35 9.17 6.18 -6.67
CA ASP A 35 8.52 6.15 -5.35
C ASP A 35 7.01 5.90 -5.47
N LYS A 36 6.34 6.63 -6.37
CA LYS A 36 4.91 6.40 -6.69
C LYS A 36 4.65 4.97 -7.14
N MET A 37 5.53 4.44 -7.99
CA MET A 37 5.45 3.07 -8.50
C MET A 37 5.66 2.03 -7.39
N GLN A 38 6.57 2.28 -6.45
CA GLN A 38 6.79 1.40 -5.31
C GLN A 38 5.52 1.28 -4.45
N ILE A 39 4.89 2.41 -4.09
CA ILE A 39 3.62 2.41 -3.37
C ILE A 39 2.55 1.65 -4.14
N PHE A 40 2.38 1.96 -5.43
CA PHE A 40 1.37 1.30 -6.26
C PHE A 40 1.57 -0.22 -6.31
N LYS A 41 2.79 -0.70 -6.49
CA LYS A 41 3.08 -2.14 -6.50
C LYS A 41 2.75 -2.80 -5.17
N ILE A 42 3.16 -2.21 -4.06
CA ILE A 42 2.91 -2.76 -2.71
C ILE A 42 1.41 -2.82 -2.42
N LEU A 43 0.67 -1.75 -2.71
CA LEU A 43 -0.79 -1.73 -2.49
C LEU A 43 -1.53 -2.66 -3.44
N MET A 44 -1.07 -2.79 -4.70
CA MET A 44 -1.61 -3.77 -5.64
C MET A 44 -1.40 -5.20 -5.14
N THR A 45 -0.20 -5.57 -4.70
CA THR A 45 0.10 -6.95 -4.27
C THR A 45 -0.56 -7.29 -2.94
N SER A 46 -0.62 -6.35 -2.00
CA SER A 46 -1.18 -6.57 -0.66
C SER A 46 -2.71 -6.59 -0.62
N ARG A 47 -3.42 -6.19 -1.69
CA ARG A 47 -4.89 -6.09 -1.70
C ARG A 47 -5.64 -7.39 -1.39
N ILE A 48 -4.99 -8.55 -1.51
CA ILE A 48 -5.55 -9.86 -1.18
C ILE A 48 -5.24 -10.32 0.25
N TYR A 49 -4.32 -9.66 0.94
CA TYR A 49 -3.83 -10.03 2.27
C TYR A 49 -4.45 -9.19 3.40
N GLY A 50 -5.22 -8.16 3.05
CA GLY A 50 -5.73 -7.20 4.02
C GLY A 50 -4.62 -6.27 4.52
N TRP A 51 -4.45 -6.18 5.84
CA TRP A 51 -3.47 -5.29 6.46
C TRP A 51 -2.10 -5.96 6.55
N THR A 52 -1.14 -5.47 5.77
CA THR A 52 0.28 -5.82 5.93
C THR A 52 1.07 -4.62 6.44
N GLN A 53 2.22 -4.86 7.06
CA GLN A 53 3.09 -3.78 7.53
C GLN A 53 3.49 -2.84 6.38
N ASP A 54 3.85 -3.42 5.23
CA ASP A 54 4.22 -2.66 4.04
C ASP A 54 3.04 -1.86 3.47
N SER A 55 1.83 -2.42 3.46
CA SER A 55 0.65 -1.69 2.97
C SER A 55 0.35 -0.48 3.85
N VAL A 56 0.41 -0.64 5.18
CA VAL A 56 0.20 0.45 6.14
C VAL A 56 1.29 1.52 6.01
N HIS A 57 2.56 1.12 5.88
CA HIS A 57 3.65 2.07 5.66
C HIS A 57 3.43 2.89 4.39
N CYS A 58 3.10 2.22 3.28
CA CYS A 58 2.80 2.89 2.01
C CYS A 58 1.60 3.83 2.12
N MET A 59 0.52 3.42 2.78
CA MET A 59 -0.67 4.26 3.00
C MET A 59 -0.34 5.55 3.73
N ASN A 60 0.49 5.47 4.78
CA ASN A 60 0.87 6.63 5.61
C ASN A 60 1.73 7.68 4.88
N ILE A 61 2.33 7.34 3.73
CA ILE A 61 3.17 8.26 2.96
C ILE A 61 2.54 8.68 1.62
N ILE A 62 1.28 8.28 1.34
CA ILE A 62 0.60 8.63 0.08
C ILE A 62 0.55 10.15 -0.09
N ASP A 63 0.14 10.89 0.93
CA ASP A 63 0.02 12.36 0.85
C ASP A 63 1.36 13.08 0.63
N ILE A 64 2.48 12.43 0.94
CA ILE A 64 3.83 12.95 0.69
C ILE A 64 4.26 12.62 -0.75
N VAL A 65 4.19 11.35 -1.14
CA VAL A 65 4.70 10.87 -2.44
C VAL A 65 3.80 11.31 -3.61
N PHE A 66 2.51 11.49 -3.36
CA PHE A 66 1.52 11.97 -4.32
C PHE A 66 1.10 13.43 -4.06
N ALA A 67 1.88 14.23 -3.32
CA ALA A 67 1.54 15.63 -3.01
C ALA A 67 1.18 16.48 -4.26
N ASP A 68 1.87 16.25 -5.38
CA ASP A 68 1.62 16.93 -6.66
C ASP A 68 0.37 16.37 -7.41
N ASP A 69 -0.22 15.27 -6.95
CA ASP A 69 -1.36 14.57 -7.56
C ASP A 69 -2.58 14.55 -6.64
N LYS A 70 -3.34 15.64 -6.70
CA LYS A 70 -4.56 15.83 -5.90
C LYS A 70 -5.59 14.71 -6.11
N THR A 71 -5.67 14.13 -7.31
CA THR A 71 -6.67 13.10 -7.59
C THR A 71 -6.41 11.82 -6.80
N VAL A 72 -5.13 11.44 -6.65
CA VAL A 72 -4.73 10.30 -5.83
C VAL A 72 -4.94 10.62 -4.35
N CYS A 73 -4.54 11.81 -3.88
CA CYS A 73 -4.75 12.22 -2.49
C CYS A 73 -6.24 12.26 -2.10
N GLU A 74 -7.12 12.74 -2.98
CA GLU A 74 -8.57 12.73 -2.76
C GLU A 74 -9.13 11.31 -2.67
N ALA A 75 -8.69 10.41 -3.55
CA ALA A 75 -9.09 9.00 -3.50
C ALA A 75 -8.57 8.30 -2.24
N TRP A 76 -7.38 8.67 -1.76
CA TRP A 76 -6.82 8.16 -0.51
C TRP A 76 -7.63 8.64 0.68
N LYS A 77 -7.92 9.94 0.75
CA LYS A 77 -8.77 10.53 1.80
C LYS A 77 -10.14 9.84 1.87
N ASP A 78 -10.77 9.62 0.72
CA ASP A 78 -12.06 8.92 0.62
C ASP A 78 -12.00 7.48 1.18
N LEU A 79 -10.90 6.76 0.94
CA LEU A 79 -10.66 5.44 1.51
C LEU A 79 -10.37 5.50 3.01
N HIS A 80 -9.49 6.42 3.43
CA HIS A 80 -9.11 6.61 4.82
C HIS A 80 -10.33 6.90 5.70
N ASP A 81 -11.21 7.81 5.26
CA ASP A 81 -12.45 8.15 5.98
C ASP A 81 -13.35 6.91 6.18
N LYS A 82 -13.34 5.97 5.23
CA LYS A 82 -14.09 4.70 5.35
C LYS A 82 -13.43 3.71 6.30
N TYR A 83 -12.10 3.73 6.44
CA TYR A 83 -11.39 2.92 7.43
C TYR A 83 -11.66 3.38 8.87
N CYS A 84 -12.07 4.63 9.09
CA CYS A 84 -12.40 5.14 10.43
C CYS A 84 -13.72 4.60 11.01
N VAL A 85 -14.47 3.80 10.24
CA VAL A 85 -15.71 3.17 10.72
C VAL A 85 -15.38 2.00 11.66
N GLN A 86 -15.86 2.07 12.90
CA GLN A 86 -15.75 0.97 13.85
C GLN A 86 -16.78 -0.12 13.55
N ASN A 87 -16.35 -1.39 13.60
CA ASN A 87 -17.19 -2.58 13.36
C ASN A 87 -18.06 -2.47 12.09
N PRO A 88 -17.44 -2.35 10.90
CA PRO A 88 -18.17 -2.13 9.66
C PRO A 88 -19.06 -3.33 9.31
N ASP A 89 -20.28 -3.05 8.88
CA ASP A 89 -21.17 -4.05 8.29
C ASP A 89 -20.70 -4.50 6.89
N GLU A 90 -21.34 -5.52 6.32
CA GLU A 90 -20.98 -6.04 4.98
C GLU A 90 -21.08 -4.98 3.87
N THR A 91 -22.02 -4.05 3.97
CA THR A 91 -22.19 -2.97 2.99
C THR A 91 -21.04 -1.97 3.10
N GLN A 92 -20.62 -1.64 4.31
CA GLN A 92 -19.47 -0.78 4.59
C GLN A 92 -18.17 -1.45 4.15
N LEU A 93 -18.00 -2.75 4.38
CA LEU A 93 -16.86 -3.52 3.87
C LEU A 93 -16.77 -3.48 2.34
N ARG A 94 -17.89 -3.63 1.63
CA ARG A 94 -17.93 -3.50 0.16
C ARG A 94 -17.59 -2.07 -0.29
N LYS A 95 -18.03 -1.04 0.44
CA LYS A 95 -17.67 0.36 0.16
C LYS A 95 -16.18 0.62 0.36
N ILE A 96 -15.59 0.08 1.43
CA ILE A 96 -14.14 0.14 1.70
C ILE A 96 -13.38 -0.51 0.54
N GLN A 97 -13.77 -1.72 0.16
CA GLN A 97 -13.13 -2.46 -0.93
C GLN A 97 -13.21 -1.71 -2.28
N ASN A 98 -14.38 -1.14 -2.59
CA ASN A 98 -14.54 -0.32 -3.79
C ASN A 98 -13.68 0.95 -3.75
N ALA A 99 -13.58 1.62 -2.60
CA ALA A 99 -12.69 2.77 -2.45
C ALA A 99 -11.21 2.38 -2.58
N GLN A 100 -10.82 1.20 -2.10
CA GLN A 100 -9.48 0.65 -2.29
C GLN A 100 -9.18 0.42 -3.78
N TYR A 101 -10.11 -0.19 -4.52
CA TYR A 101 -9.97 -0.35 -5.97
C TYR A 101 -9.92 0.99 -6.70
N LYS A 102 -10.69 1.97 -6.24
CA LYS A 102 -10.67 3.32 -6.81
C LYS A 102 -9.33 4.03 -6.61
N LEU A 103 -8.75 3.92 -5.43
CA LEU A 103 -7.42 4.44 -5.15
C LEU A 103 -6.38 3.82 -6.10
N LEU A 104 -6.39 2.49 -6.25
CA LEU A 104 -5.48 1.77 -7.14
C LEU A 104 -5.65 2.17 -8.62
N GLU A 105 -6.90 2.35 -9.06
CA GLU A 105 -7.20 2.82 -10.42
C GLU A 105 -6.67 4.23 -10.66
N THR A 106 -6.86 5.14 -9.70
CA THR A 106 -6.39 6.53 -9.79
C THR A 106 -4.86 6.60 -9.79
N MET A 107 -4.18 5.81 -8.95
CA MET A 107 -2.72 5.67 -8.98
C MET A 107 -2.21 5.13 -10.31
N ALA A 108 -2.88 4.13 -10.90
CA ALA A 108 -2.51 3.60 -12.21
C ALA A 108 -2.62 4.67 -13.31
N LYS A 109 -3.69 5.47 -13.30
CA LYS A 109 -3.86 6.60 -14.23
C LYS A 109 -2.77 7.65 -14.05
N SER A 110 -2.47 8.03 -12.81
CA SER A 110 -1.36 8.95 -12.46
C SER A 110 -0.01 8.48 -13.01
N LEU A 111 0.26 7.18 -12.95
CA LEU A 111 1.52 6.57 -13.39
C LEU A 111 1.61 6.34 -14.91
N GLY A 112 0.57 6.70 -15.67
CA GLY A 112 0.52 6.55 -17.14
C GLY A 112 0.02 5.17 -17.61
N TYR A 113 -0.65 4.40 -16.75
CA TYR A 113 -1.26 3.11 -17.06
C TYR A 113 -2.77 3.18 -17.30
N LYS A 114 -3.27 4.38 -17.64
CA LYS A 114 -4.66 4.55 -18.08
C LYS A 114 -4.98 3.53 -19.18
N ASP A 115 -6.12 2.86 -19.05
CA ASP A 115 -6.64 1.83 -19.96
C ASP A 115 -5.79 0.53 -20.05
N LYS A 116 -4.62 0.47 -19.40
CA LYS A 116 -3.75 -0.72 -19.31
C LYS A 116 -3.95 -1.50 -18.03
N VAL A 117 -4.09 -0.79 -16.91
CA VAL A 117 -4.51 -1.37 -15.63
C VAL A 117 -5.95 -0.94 -15.42
N THR A 118 -6.88 -1.82 -15.79
CA THR A 118 -8.31 -1.57 -15.73
C THR A 118 -8.89 -1.91 -14.36
N TRP A 119 -10.09 -1.39 -14.10
CA TRP A 119 -10.89 -1.75 -12.93
C TRP A 119 -11.03 -3.27 -12.77
N GLU A 120 -11.32 -3.97 -13.88
CA GLU A 120 -11.45 -5.43 -13.91
C GLU A 120 -10.16 -6.15 -13.45
N THR A 121 -8.98 -5.73 -13.95
CA THR A 121 -7.69 -6.31 -13.54
C THR A 121 -7.40 -6.06 -12.06
N ILE A 122 -7.79 -4.90 -11.53
CA ILE A 122 -7.63 -4.58 -10.11
C ILE A 122 -8.52 -5.48 -9.26
N GLN A 123 -9.78 -5.68 -9.65
CA GLN A 123 -10.75 -6.50 -8.91
C GLN A 123 -10.46 -8.00 -8.93
N ASN A 124 -9.75 -8.49 -9.95
CA ASN A 124 -9.48 -9.92 -10.14
C ASN A 124 -7.99 -10.26 -9.97
N PRO A 125 -7.43 -10.19 -8.74
CA PRO A 125 -6.09 -10.70 -8.47
C PRO A 125 -5.99 -12.20 -8.69
N TYR A 126 -4.81 -12.67 -9.11
CA TYR A 126 -4.48 -14.08 -9.03
C TYR A 126 -4.31 -14.50 -7.57
N VAL A 127 -5.11 -15.47 -7.14
CA VAL A 127 -5.01 -16.11 -5.82
C VAL A 127 -4.92 -17.61 -6.03
N PRO A 128 -3.76 -18.25 -5.78
CA PRO A 128 -3.60 -19.68 -5.99
C PRO A 128 -4.45 -20.52 -5.03
N ASP A 129 -5.05 -21.62 -5.51
CA ASP A 129 -5.80 -22.57 -4.66
C ASP A 129 -4.94 -23.18 -3.53
N GLY A 130 -3.64 -23.35 -3.77
CA GLY A 130 -2.70 -23.80 -2.74
C GLY A 130 -2.61 -22.81 -1.57
N MET A 131 -2.63 -21.51 -1.87
CA MET A 131 -2.60 -20.44 -0.86
C MET A 131 -3.90 -20.41 -0.05
N ILE A 132 -5.06 -20.54 -0.73
CA ILE A 132 -6.36 -20.61 -0.07
C ILE A 132 -6.42 -21.79 0.90
N ARG A 133 -5.97 -22.98 0.46
CA ARG A 133 -5.88 -24.17 1.31
C ARG A 133 -4.99 -23.94 2.52
N GLN A 134 -3.80 -23.37 2.32
CA GLN A 134 -2.88 -23.05 3.40
C GLN A 134 -3.51 -22.10 4.45
N TRP A 135 -4.20 -21.04 4.01
CA TRP A 135 -4.90 -20.13 4.92
C TRP A 135 -6.02 -20.81 5.71
N GLN A 136 -6.78 -21.70 5.05
CA GLN A 136 -7.85 -22.45 5.72
C GLN A 136 -7.29 -23.43 6.75
N GLU A 137 -6.21 -24.14 6.44
CA GLU A 137 -5.53 -25.05 7.37
C GLU A 137 -4.95 -24.27 8.57
N GLN A 138 -4.31 -23.13 8.32
CA GLN A 138 -3.79 -22.26 9.37
C GLN A 138 -4.91 -21.73 10.27
N THR A 139 -6.03 -21.29 9.68
CA THR A 139 -7.20 -20.80 10.43
C THR A 139 -7.80 -21.90 11.30
N LYS A 140 -7.98 -23.12 10.75
CA LYS A 140 -8.50 -24.27 11.50
C LYS A 140 -7.56 -24.65 12.65
N SER A 141 -6.25 -24.64 12.42
CA SER A 141 -5.24 -24.94 13.45
C SER A 141 -5.29 -23.93 14.60
N GLN A 142 -5.35 -22.62 14.28
CA GLN A 142 -5.48 -21.56 15.29
C GLN A 142 -6.77 -21.69 16.09
N GLN A 143 -7.90 -21.99 15.44
CA GLN A 143 -9.18 -22.21 16.11
C GLN A 143 -9.13 -23.43 17.04
N ALA A 144 -8.55 -24.55 16.59
CA ALA A 144 -8.39 -25.75 17.41
C ALA A 144 -7.52 -25.46 18.64
N TYR A 145 -6.40 -24.77 18.47
CA TYR A 145 -5.52 -24.36 19.57
C TYR A 145 -6.25 -23.46 20.58
N ASN A 146 -6.94 -22.42 20.11
CA ASN A 146 -7.72 -21.53 20.98
C ASN A 146 -8.83 -22.27 21.73
N THR A 147 -9.49 -23.23 21.06
CA THR A 147 -10.53 -24.06 21.67
C THR A 147 -9.95 -24.92 22.80
N LEU A 148 -8.78 -25.53 22.59
CA LEU A 148 -8.08 -26.31 23.60
C LEU A 148 -7.67 -25.42 24.79
N LEU A 149 -7.06 -24.26 24.54
CA LEU A 149 -6.69 -23.31 25.59
C LEU A 149 -7.90 -22.88 26.44
N ASN A 150 -8.99 -22.49 25.80
CA ASN A 150 -10.22 -22.12 26.49
C ASN A 150 -10.79 -23.29 27.30
N THR A 151 -10.70 -24.52 26.77
CA THR A 151 -11.13 -25.72 27.49
C THR A 151 -10.26 -25.99 28.71
N MET A 152 -8.94 -25.84 28.60
CA MET A 152 -8.01 -25.97 29.74
C MET A 152 -8.27 -24.92 30.80
N VAL A 153 -8.44 -23.65 30.44
CA VAL A 153 -8.78 -22.56 31.38
C VAL A 153 -10.05 -22.88 32.18
N ASN A 154 -11.04 -23.51 31.54
CA ASN A 154 -12.29 -23.91 32.20
C ASN A 154 -12.14 -25.15 33.11
N ILE A 155 -11.08 -25.97 32.93
CA ILE A 155 -10.83 -27.20 33.71
C ILE A 155 -9.82 -26.97 34.84
N VAL A 156 -8.93 -25.97 34.73
CA VAL A 156 -8.02 -25.60 35.82
C VAL A 156 -8.86 -25.13 37.02
N PRO A 157 -8.78 -25.79 38.19
CA PRO A 157 -9.48 -25.35 39.38
C PRO A 157 -9.03 -23.92 39.69
N LYS A 158 -9.98 -22.99 39.85
CA LYS A 158 -9.65 -21.69 40.45
C LYS A 158 -9.12 -21.99 41.85
N GLU A 159 -7.85 -21.69 42.12
CA GLU A 159 -7.33 -21.73 43.48
C GLU A 159 -8.27 -20.90 44.36
N HIS A 160 -8.87 -21.55 45.35
CA HIS A 160 -9.65 -20.87 46.36
C HIS A 160 -8.68 -20.05 47.20
N GLU A 161 -8.59 -18.74 46.95
CA GLU A 161 -8.14 -17.76 47.96
C GLU A 161 -9.15 -17.76 49.12
N ASN A 162 -9.03 -18.75 50.00
CA ASN A 162 -9.59 -18.68 51.34
C ASN A 162 -8.57 -17.98 52.22
N THR A 163 -8.42 -16.66 52.04
CA THR A 163 -7.78 -15.82 53.06
C THR A 163 -8.85 -15.41 54.07
N GLU A 164 -8.83 -16.11 55.20
CA GLU A 164 -9.06 -15.60 56.55
C GLU A 164 -9.91 -14.33 56.65
N ASN A 165 -11.20 -14.51 56.96
CA ASN A 165 -11.98 -13.54 57.74
C ASN A 165 -13.13 -14.26 58.46
N GLN A 166 -12.79 -15.06 59.46
CA GLN A 166 -13.70 -15.43 60.54
C GLN A 166 -12.95 -15.58 61.86
N LYS A 167 -12.82 -14.45 62.58
CA LYS A 167 -13.15 -14.24 64.01
C LYS A 167 -12.28 -13.17 64.65
#